data_AF-A0A382SFK4-F1
#
_entry.id   AF-A0A382SFK4-F1
#
_cell.length_a   1.000
_cell.length_b   1.000
_cell.length_c   1.000
_cell.angle_alpha   90.00
_cell.angle_beta   90.00
_cell.angle_gamma   90.00
#
_symmetry.space_group_name_H-M   'P 1'
#
loop_
_entity.id
_entity.type
_entity.pdbx_description
1 polymer ?
#
loop_
_entity_poly.entity_id
_entity_poly.type
_entity_poly.pdbx_seq_one_letter_code
_entity_poly.pdbx_strand_id
1 'polypeptide(L)'
;PEVAATSEVDQLIVAKLRTLGIVPSEKCTEEEFLRRVNLDLTGSLPLPGEIRSFVASKSPLKRSKKIDELLKRPAYAAWWTTKLCDYTGNNAQNLNDPVFRNDMARQWYEWIYHRVKTNVPYDQIAEGLIMATSRQKGESFRRFATGMSHHYKKENPVPFHTRKSMPFYWARRNVRKPEEKALSFAHAFLGVRIQCAQCHKHPFDQWTQQDFKKFQAFFEPIQYKANTPRSEKGSGMNYQSLMKEIEQFVGYDKKKKNNRKQLREEIRKRANAGKPVPWQELHIVNTKPRSKGGKNKKKLNYSRRVITPSVL
;
A
#
# COMPACT_ATOMS: atom_id res chain seq x y z
N PRO A 1 24.20 17.47 27.56
CA PRO A 1 25.47 17.11 26.89
C PRO A 1 25.47 17.64 25.46
N GLU A 2 26.61 18.12 24.99
CA GLU A 2 26.77 18.56 23.60
C GLU A 2 26.97 17.34 22.72
N VAL A 3 25.88 16.87 22.12
CA VAL A 3 25.89 15.69 21.24
C VAL A 3 26.09 16.17 19.81
N ALA A 4 27.20 15.73 19.20
CA ALA A 4 27.53 16.04 17.82
C ALA A 4 26.48 15.44 16.87
N ALA A 5 25.88 16.28 16.03
CA ALA A 5 24.94 15.86 14.99
C ALA A 5 25.66 15.85 13.64
N THR A 6 25.80 14.67 13.04
CA THR A 6 26.60 14.46 11.82
C THR A 6 25.80 14.57 10.52
N SER A 7 24.47 14.66 10.62
CA SER A 7 23.55 14.81 9.50
C SER A 7 22.36 15.69 9.90
N GLU A 8 21.60 16.16 8.91
CA GLU A 8 20.34 16.88 9.16
C GLU A 8 19.36 16.02 9.99
N VAL A 9 19.31 14.71 9.72
CA VAL A 9 18.49 13.77 10.49
C VAL A 9 18.94 13.72 11.95
N ASP A 10 20.25 13.65 12.20
CA ASP A 10 20.78 13.65 13.57
C ASP A 10 20.43 14.95 14.30
N GLN A 11 20.44 16.10 13.61
CA GLN A 11 20.05 17.37 14.21
C GLN A 11 18.60 17.35 14.70
N LEU A 12 17.68 16.81 13.89
CA LEU A 12 16.27 16.64 14.26
C LEU A 12 16.10 15.69 15.45
N ILE A 13 16.82 14.56 15.45
CA ILE A 13 16.79 13.59 16.56
C ILE A 13 17.32 14.22 17.84
N VAL A 14 18.50 14.85 17.80
CA VAL A 14 19.15 15.47 18.94
C VAL A 14 18.30 16.62 19.50
N ALA A 15 17.70 17.44 18.63
CA ALA A 15 16.76 18.48 19.06
C ALA A 15 15.60 17.90 19.86
N LYS A 16 14.98 16.81 19.37
CA LYS A 16 13.87 16.17 20.07
C LYS A 16 14.29 15.56 21.41
N LEU A 17 15.44 14.90 21.47
CA LEU A 17 15.97 14.32 22.71
C LEU A 17 16.25 15.40 23.76
N ARG A 18 16.77 16.56 23.35
CA ARG A 18 16.96 17.72 24.25
C ARG A 18 15.62 18.23 24.80
N THR A 19 14.60 18.38 23.96
CA THR A 19 13.25 18.78 24.43
C THR A 19 12.68 17.80 25.44
N LEU A 20 12.98 16.51 25.31
CA LEU A 20 12.50 15.46 26.21
C LEU A 20 13.40 15.26 27.44
N GLY A 21 14.52 15.97 27.56
CA GLY A 21 15.50 15.77 28.64
C GLY A 21 16.19 14.41 28.60
N ILE A 22 16.24 13.75 27.44
CA ILE A 22 16.84 12.42 27.27
C ILE A 22 18.29 12.57 26.83
N VAL A 23 19.21 11.96 27.57
CA VAL A 23 20.62 11.86 27.20
C VAL A 23 20.82 10.68 26.23
N PRO A 24 21.40 10.90 25.04
CA PRO A 24 21.72 9.81 24.12
C PRO A 24 22.71 8.82 24.73
N SER A 25 22.57 7.54 24.37
CA SER A 25 23.53 6.51 24.75
C SER A 25 24.91 6.75 24.13
N GLU A 26 25.95 6.21 24.77
CA GLU A 26 27.30 6.22 24.24
C GLU A 26 27.41 5.48 22.89
N LYS A 27 28.49 5.76 22.17
CA LYS A 27 28.77 5.10 20.90
C LYS A 27 29.01 3.60 21.12
N CYS A 28 28.19 2.78 20.49
CA CYS A 28 28.31 1.32 20.55
C CYS A 28 29.67 0.80 20.02
N THR A 29 30.04 -0.40 20.48
CA THR A 29 31.24 -1.11 20.02
C THR A 29 31.12 -1.52 18.55
N GLU A 30 32.23 -1.99 17.96
CA GLU A 30 32.23 -2.40 16.55
C GLU A 30 31.42 -3.68 16.32
N GLU A 31 31.47 -4.61 17.27
CA GLU A 31 30.70 -5.86 17.27
C GLU A 31 29.19 -5.57 17.36
N GLU A 32 28.81 -4.69 18.30
CA GLU A 32 27.43 -4.27 18.46
C GLU A 32 26.91 -3.55 17.22
N PHE A 33 27.70 -2.61 16.68
CA PHE A 33 27.37 -1.90 15.46
C PHE A 33 27.12 -2.88 14.31
N LEU A 34 28.07 -3.78 14.06
CA LEU A 34 27.98 -4.74 12.96
C LEU A 34 26.76 -5.66 13.11
N ARG A 35 26.48 -6.15 14.32
CA ARG A 35 25.29 -6.97 14.59
C ARG A 35 24.00 -6.19 14.31
N ARG A 36 23.86 -4.97 14.84
CA ARG A 36 22.66 -4.15 14.70
C ARG A 36 22.41 -3.78 13.24
N VAL A 37 23.42 -3.27 12.53
CA VAL A 37 23.28 -2.86 11.13
C VAL A 37 22.96 -4.02 10.18
N ASN A 38 23.47 -5.23 10.44
CA ASN A 38 23.12 -6.42 9.64
C ASN A 38 21.66 -6.83 9.88
N LEU A 39 21.20 -6.86 11.13
CA LEU A 39 19.81 -7.17 11.45
C LEU A 39 18.85 -6.13 10.87
N ASP A 40 19.19 -4.85 11.00
CA ASP A 40 18.33 -3.75 10.54
C ASP A 40 18.25 -3.71 9.01
N LEU A 41 19.38 -3.84 8.31
CA LEU A 41 19.40 -3.73 6.86
C LEU A 41 19.03 -5.03 6.15
N THR A 42 19.41 -6.19 6.69
CA THR A 42 19.27 -7.47 5.96
C THR A 42 18.44 -8.52 6.68
N GLY A 43 18.01 -8.27 7.92
CA GLY A 43 17.27 -9.23 8.74
C GLY A 43 18.08 -10.46 9.18
N SER A 44 19.41 -10.43 9.03
CA SER A 44 20.30 -11.56 9.32
C SER A 44 21.52 -11.15 10.15
N LEU A 45 22.20 -12.12 10.77
CA LEU A 45 23.44 -11.87 11.50
C LEU A 45 24.66 -11.91 10.55
N PRO A 46 25.74 -11.16 10.83
CA PRO A 46 26.97 -11.23 10.04
C PRO A 46 27.65 -12.60 10.21
N LEU A 47 28.36 -13.05 9.17
CA LEU A 47 29.13 -14.30 9.26
C LEU A 47 30.37 -14.14 10.18
N PRO A 48 30.86 -15.23 10.81
CA PRO A 48 32.04 -15.16 11.68
C PRO A 48 33.28 -14.52 11.02
N GLY A 49 33.51 -14.78 9.73
CA GLY A 49 34.62 -14.18 8.98
C GLY A 49 34.45 -12.67 8.75
N GLU A 50 33.20 -12.21 8.56
CA GLU A 50 32.91 -10.79 8.42
C GLU A 50 33.13 -10.03 9.73
N ILE A 51 32.75 -10.63 10.87
CA ILE A 51 32.98 -10.04 12.19
C ILE A 51 34.48 -9.81 12.40
N ARG A 52 35.30 -10.85 12.23
CA ARG A 52 36.76 -10.75 12.40
C ARG A 52 37.38 -9.68 11.50
N SER A 53 36.99 -9.66 10.22
CA SER A 53 37.52 -8.71 9.25
C SER A 53 37.10 -7.26 9.55
N PHE A 54 35.86 -7.06 10.01
CA PHE A 54 35.32 -5.75 10.34
C PHE A 54 35.97 -5.16 11.60
N VAL A 55 36.11 -5.97 12.66
CA VAL A 55 36.74 -5.56 13.92
C VAL A 55 38.22 -5.24 13.71
N ALA A 56 38.94 -6.06 12.95
CA ALA A 56 40.35 -5.84 12.63
C ALA A 56 40.60 -4.61 11.74
N SER A 57 39.60 -4.10 11.04
CA SER A 57 39.75 -2.95 10.16
C SER A 57 40.02 -1.66 10.94
N LYS A 58 41.12 -0.99 10.58
CA LYS A 58 41.50 0.35 11.08
C LYS A 58 41.00 1.49 10.20
N SER A 59 40.28 1.20 9.12
CA SER A 59 39.77 2.23 8.21
C SER A 59 38.78 3.14 8.94
N PRO A 60 38.95 4.49 8.89
CA PRO A 60 37.99 5.41 9.47
C PRO A 60 36.61 5.33 8.80
N LEU A 61 36.55 4.78 7.58
CA LEU A 61 35.34 4.61 6.78
C LEU A 61 34.71 3.21 6.90
N LYS A 62 35.14 2.36 7.84
CA LYS A 62 34.67 0.96 7.89
C LYS A 62 33.16 0.82 8.07
N ARG A 63 32.53 1.68 8.88
CA ARG A 63 31.08 1.66 9.14
C ARG A 63 30.28 2.04 7.90
N SER A 64 30.64 3.15 7.23
CA SER A 64 29.97 3.59 6.00
C SER A 64 30.14 2.57 4.87
N LYS A 65 31.36 2.08 4.65
CA LYS A 65 31.61 1.03 3.63
C LYS A 65 30.80 -0.24 3.88
N LYS A 66 30.63 -0.65 5.14
CA LYS A 66 29.79 -1.81 5.49
C LYS A 66 28.31 -1.53 5.22
N ILE A 67 27.81 -0.33 5.53
CA ILE A 67 26.43 0.08 5.20
C ILE A 67 26.22 0.03 3.67
N ASP A 68 27.09 0.66 2.89
CA ASP A 68 27.00 0.68 1.42
C ASP A 68 27.00 -0.73 0.80
N GLU A 69 27.77 -1.64 1.39
CA GLU A 69 27.82 -3.03 0.98
C GLU A 69 26.52 -3.78 1.33
N LEU A 70 26.00 -3.61 2.56
CA LEU A 70 24.75 -4.23 2.99
C LEU A 70 23.55 -3.77 2.15
N LEU A 71 23.47 -2.47 1.82
CA LEU A 71 22.41 -1.90 0.97
C LEU A 71 22.37 -2.53 -0.43
N LYS A 72 23.50 -3.05 -0.92
CA LYS A 72 23.60 -3.72 -2.22
C LYS A 72 23.25 -5.21 -2.18
N ARG A 73 23.09 -5.81 -0.99
CA ARG A 73 22.76 -7.23 -0.88
C ARG A 73 21.31 -7.49 -1.32
N PRO A 74 21.02 -8.62 -2.00
CA PRO A 74 19.64 -9.04 -2.26
C PRO A 74 18.79 -9.17 -0.99
N ALA A 75 19.42 -9.51 0.13
CA ALA A 75 18.79 -9.61 1.44
C ALA A 75 18.22 -8.26 1.93
N TYR A 76 18.86 -7.13 1.61
CA TYR A 76 18.33 -5.81 1.94
C TYR A 76 16.99 -5.57 1.26
N ALA A 77 16.93 -5.80 -0.05
CA ALA A 77 15.69 -5.64 -0.81
C ALA A 77 14.59 -6.58 -0.28
N ALA A 78 14.91 -7.84 0.00
CA ALA A 78 13.94 -8.80 0.52
C ALA A 78 13.40 -8.40 1.91
N TRP A 79 14.30 -7.99 2.82
CA TRP A 79 13.95 -7.61 4.18
C TRP A 79 13.08 -6.36 4.25
N TRP A 80 13.48 -5.30 3.55
CA TRP A 80 12.72 -4.05 3.52
C TRP A 80 11.39 -4.19 2.77
N THR A 81 11.32 -5.07 1.77
CA THR A 81 10.04 -5.43 1.14
C THR A 81 9.07 -6.04 2.14
N THR A 82 9.53 -6.98 2.97
CA THR A 82 8.68 -7.57 4.02
C THR A 82 8.15 -6.50 4.96
N LYS A 83 9.02 -5.60 5.45
CA LYS A 83 8.61 -4.48 6.32
C LYS A 83 7.56 -3.57 5.66
N LEU A 84 7.81 -3.15 4.42
CA LEU A 84 6.88 -2.30 3.68
C LEU A 84 5.57 -3.02 3.36
N CYS A 85 5.60 -4.31 3.06
CA CYS A 85 4.41 -5.14 2.92
C CYS A 85 3.60 -5.19 4.23
N ASP A 86 4.26 -5.34 5.39
CA ASP A 86 3.60 -5.33 6.68
C ASP A 86 2.95 -3.97 6.98
N TYR A 87 3.70 -2.88 6.80
CA TYR A 87 3.20 -1.51 7.03
C TYR A 87 2.03 -1.16 6.12
N THR A 88 2.06 -1.63 4.87
CA THR A 88 1.03 -1.36 3.87
C THR A 88 -0.07 -2.44 3.84
N GLY A 89 0.04 -3.46 4.70
CA GLY A 89 -0.96 -4.49 4.96
C GLY A 89 -1.16 -5.51 3.84
N ASN A 90 -0.10 -5.88 3.12
CA ASN A 90 -0.12 -6.97 2.15
C ASN A 90 -0.39 -8.31 2.86
N ASN A 91 -1.62 -8.81 2.77
CA ASN A 91 -2.03 -10.05 3.40
C ASN A 91 -3.12 -10.71 2.55
N ALA A 92 -2.87 -11.94 2.07
CA ALA A 92 -3.79 -12.67 1.20
C ALA A 92 -5.16 -12.93 1.85
N GLN A 93 -5.22 -13.11 3.18
CA GLN A 93 -6.46 -13.29 3.93
C GLN A 93 -7.28 -11.99 3.97
N ASN A 94 -6.64 -10.82 3.91
CA ASN A 94 -7.31 -9.53 3.83
C ASN A 94 -7.73 -9.16 2.40
N LEU A 95 -7.11 -9.71 1.35
CA LEU A 95 -7.51 -9.44 -0.04
C LEU A 95 -8.87 -10.08 -0.35
N ASN A 96 -9.79 -9.31 -0.95
CA ASN A 96 -11.19 -9.70 -1.16
C ASN A 96 -11.45 -10.39 -2.51
N ASP A 97 -10.51 -11.21 -2.99
CA ASP A 97 -10.66 -11.95 -4.25
C ASP A 97 -10.72 -13.47 -4.00
N PRO A 98 -11.81 -14.15 -4.38
CA PRO A 98 -11.97 -15.58 -4.12
C PRO A 98 -11.15 -16.48 -5.05
N VAL A 99 -10.58 -15.95 -6.14
CA VAL A 99 -9.82 -16.69 -7.15
C VAL A 99 -8.33 -16.38 -7.06
N PHE A 100 -7.95 -15.13 -6.82
CA PHE A 100 -6.61 -14.62 -7.05
C PHE A 100 -5.94 -14.02 -5.80
N ARG A 101 -6.53 -14.11 -4.61
CA ARG A 101 -5.96 -13.47 -3.39
C ARG A 101 -4.47 -13.77 -3.14
N ASN A 102 -4.02 -15.00 -3.39
CA ASN A 102 -2.62 -15.40 -3.19
C ASN A 102 -1.71 -14.79 -4.27
N ASP A 103 -2.18 -14.80 -5.52
CA ASP A 103 -1.49 -14.19 -6.66
C ASP A 103 -1.37 -12.68 -6.47
N MET A 104 -2.44 -12.01 -6.02
CA MET A 104 -2.43 -10.57 -5.71
C MET A 104 -1.43 -10.23 -4.60
N ALA A 105 -1.36 -11.03 -3.53
CA ALA A 105 -0.40 -10.80 -2.44
C ALA A 105 1.05 -10.97 -2.90
N ARG A 106 1.32 -12.00 -3.73
CA ARG A 106 2.62 -12.20 -4.37
C ARG A 106 2.96 -11.03 -5.31
N GLN A 107 2.03 -10.63 -6.17
CA GLN A 107 2.21 -9.50 -7.09
C GLN A 107 2.48 -8.18 -6.34
N TRP A 108 1.86 -7.98 -5.18
CA TRP A 108 2.16 -6.85 -4.32
C TRP A 108 3.58 -6.91 -3.77
N TYR A 109 4.01 -8.06 -3.23
CA TYR A 109 5.38 -8.25 -2.77
C TYR A 109 6.40 -7.96 -3.89
N GLU A 110 6.22 -8.56 -5.07
CA GLU A 110 7.12 -8.36 -6.23
C GLU A 110 7.20 -6.90 -6.67
N TRP A 111 6.08 -6.17 -6.60
CA TRP A 111 6.02 -4.76 -6.97
C TRP A 111 6.81 -3.86 -6.01
N ILE A 112 6.75 -4.14 -4.69
CA ILE A 112 7.55 -3.44 -3.68
C ILE A 112 9.02 -3.89 -3.79
N TYR A 113 9.28 -5.18 -3.92
CA TYR A 113 10.62 -5.75 -4.05
C TYR A 113 11.40 -5.12 -5.19
N HIS A 114 10.78 -5.02 -6.36
CA HIS A 114 11.39 -4.37 -7.51
C HIS A 114 11.79 -2.92 -7.20
N ARG A 115 10.92 -2.16 -6.54
CA ARG A 115 11.16 -0.75 -6.19
C ARG A 115 12.27 -0.57 -5.16
N VAL A 116 12.31 -1.40 -4.13
CA VAL A 116 13.39 -1.37 -3.13
C VAL A 116 14.72 -1.76 -3.79
N LYS A 117 14.72 -2.83 -4.59
CA LYS A 117 15.91 -3.31 -5.30
C LYS A 117 16.49 -2.27 -6.27
N THR A 118 15.64 -1.50 -6.95
CA THR A 118 16.08 -0.45 -7.89
C THR A 118 16.19 0.93 -7.24
N ASN A 119 16.14 1.00 -5.91
CA ASN A 119 16.28 2.23 -5.13
C ASN A 119 15.31 3.35 -5.57
N VAL A 120 14.05 2.99 -5.81
CA VAL A 120 12.99 3.97 -6.11
C VAL A 120 12.74 4.83 -4.87
N PRO A 121 12.66 6.17 -5.01
CA PRO A 121 12.36 7.06 -3.90
C PRO A 121 11.07 6.70 -3.15
N TYR A 122 11.09 6.81 -1.82
CA TYR A 122 9.96 6.39 -0.98
C TYR A 122 8.66 7.13 -1.29
N ASP A 123 8.73 8.41 -1.62
CA ASP A 123 7.59 9.23 -2.05
C ASP A 123 6.91 8.64 -3.30
N GLN A 124 7.68 8.11 -4.25
CA GLN A 124 7.13 7.45 -5.45
C GLN A 124 6.54 6.07 -5.14
N ILE A 125 7.08 5.34 -4.16
CA ILE A 125 6.48 4.10 -3.66
C ILE A 125 5.14 4.40 -3.01
N ALA A 126 5.09 5.43 -2.14
CA ALA A 126 3.88 5.88 -1.48
C ALA A 126 2.84 6.38 -2.49
N GLU A 127 3.23 7.21 -3.47
CA GLU A 127 2.36 7.66 -4.57
C GLU A 127 1.76 6.45 -5.31
N GLY A 128 2.59 5.45 -5.65
CA GLY A 128 2.17 4.25 -6.35
C GLY A 128 1.14 3.40 -5.59
N LEU A 129 1.06 3.52 -4.26
CA LEU A 129 0.06 2.85 -3.41
C LEU A 129 -1.18 3.74 -3.21
N ILE A 130 -0.97 4.99 -2.81
CA ILE A 130 -2.02 5.94 -2.43
C ILE A 130 -2.84 6.35 -3.65
N MET A 131 -2.16 6.79 -4.71
CA MET A 131 -2.77 7.31 -5.94
C MET A 131 -3.01 6.21 -6.99
N ALA A 132 -3.10 4.96 -6.53
CA ALA A 132 -3.21 3.84 -7.44
C ALA A 132 -4.44 3.93 -8.35
N THR A 133 -4.30 3.40 -9.55
CA THR A 133 -5.39 3.28 -10.52
C THR A 133 -5.48 1.86 -11.06
N SER A 134 -6.70 1.42 -11.33
CA SER A 134 -6.93 0.17 -12.08
C SER A 134 -6.75 0.40 -13.58
N ARG A 135 -7.53 1.35 -14.13
CA ARG A 135 -7.51 1.72 -15.55
C ARG A 135 -6.74 3.00 -15.80
N GLN A 136 -6.17 3.13 -16.99
CA GLN A 136 -5.70 4.41 -17.52
C GLN A 136 -6.90 5.32 -17.87
N LYS A 137 -6.66 6.64 -17.95
CA LYS A 137 -7.70 7.60 -18.33
C LYS A 137 -8.25 7.27 -19.73
N GLY A 138 -9.55 7.03 -19.83
CA GLY A 138 -10.22 6.68 -21.10
C GLY A 138 -10.07 5.22 -21.53
N GLU A 139 -9.40 4.38 -20.74
CA GLU A 139 -9.24 2.96 -21.07
C GLU A 139 -10.56 2.18 -20.89
N SER A 140 -10.93 1.42 -21.93
CA SER A 140 -12.11 0.55 -21.89
C SER A 140 -11.89 -0.64 -20.95
N PHE A 141 -12.97 -1.15 -20.37
CA PHE A 141 -12.91 -2.33 -19.51
C PHE A 141 -12.28 -3.53 -20.22
N ARG A 142 -12.58 -3.77 -21.50
CA ARG A 142 -12.00 -4.87 -22.27
C ARG A 142 -10.47 -4.80 -22.31
N ARG A 143 -9.91 -3.62 -22.60
CA ARG A 143 -8.46 -3.41 -22.67
C ARG A 143 -7.83 -3.60 -21.28
N PHE A 144 -8.40 -2.98 -20.26
CA PHE A 144 -7.97 -3.18 -18.87
C PHE A 144 -8.00 -4.66 -18.46
N ALA A 145 -9.11 -5.35 -18.72
CA ALA A 145 -9.30 -6.72 -18.28
C ALA A 145 -8.34 -7.69 -18.98
N THR A 146 -8.07 -7.47 -20.26
CA THR A 146 -7.07 -8.23 -21.03
C THR A 146 -5.66 -7.96 -20.50
N GLY A 147 -5.30 -6.70 -20.30
CA GLY A 147 -3.99 -6.31 -19.76
C GLY A 147 -3.75 -6.86 -18.35
N MET A 148 -4.77 -6.82 -17.48
CA MET A 148 -4.69 -7.44 -16.16
C MET A 148 -4.49 -8.95 -16.26
N SER A 149 -5.23 -9.66 -17.12
CA SER A 149 -5.06 -11.10 -17.32
C SER A 149 -3.66 -11.48 -17.81
N HIS A 150 -2.96 -10.61 -18.54
CA HIS A 150 -1.57 -10.86 -18.95
C HIS A 150 -0.59 -11.00 -17.77
N HIS A 151 -0.90 -10.40 -16.61
CA HIS A 151 -0.11 -10.60 -15.38
C HIS A 151 -0.34 -11.96 -14.70
N TYR A 152 -1.35 -12.70 -15.14
CA TYR A 152 -1.76 -14.00 -14.58
C TYR A 152 -1.53 -15.16 -15.55
N LYS A 153 -0.96 -14.91 -16.73
CA LYS A 153 -0.66 -15.98 -17.70
C LYS A 153 0.24 -17.04 -17.08
N LYS A 154 0.02 -18.29 -17.46
CA LYS A 154 0.94 -19.39 -17.11
C LYS A 154 2.24 -19.31 -17.92
N GLU A 155 2.13 -18.95 -19.19
CA GLU A 155 3.26 -18.84 -20.12
C GLU A 155 3.54 -17.37 -20.44
N ASN A 156 4.79 -16.96 -20.27
CA ASN A 156 5.27 -15.60 -20.52
C ASN A 156 4.34 -14.52 -19.91
N PRO A 157 4.14 -14.51 -18.58
CA PRO A 157 3.37 -13.47 -17.92
C PRO A 157 4.10 -12.13 -18.01
N VAL A 158 3.34 -11.04 -18.16
CA VAL A 158 3.89 -9.70 -17.96
C VAL A 158 4.11 -9.51 -16.45
N PRO A 159 5.33 -9.24 -15.96
CA PRO A 159 5.55 -9.09 -14.54
C PRO A 159 4.74 -7.93 -13.95
N PHE A 160 4.07 -8.14 -12.82
CA PHE A 160 3.17 -7.13 -12.26
C PHE A 160 3.91 -5.86 -11.80
N HIS A 161 5.19 -5.99 -11.41
CA HIS A 161 6.01 -4.86 -10.99
C HIS A 161 6.21 -3.80 -12.10
N THR A 162 5.95 -4.14 -13.36
CA THR A 162 5.95 -3.19 -14.51
C THR A 162 4.81 -2.18 -14.46
N ARG A 163 3.76 -2.41 -13.66
CA ARG A 163 2.71 -1.41 -13.43
C ARG A 163 3.25 -0.25 -12.61
N LYS A 164 2.87 0.98 -12.99
CA LYS A 164 3.21 2.19 -12.24
C LYS A 164 2.68 2.15 -10.80
N SER A 165 1.46 1.65 -10.60
CA SER A 165 0.77 1.67 -9.30
C SER A 165 0.26 0.30 -8.83
N MET A 166 -0.05 0.19 -7.53
CA MET A 166 -0.54 -1.00 -6.84
C MET A 166 -2.02 -0.83 -6.42
N PRO A 167 -2.99 -1.16 -7.28
CA PRO A 167 -4.41 -0.99 -6.96
C PRO A 167 -4.89 -1.90 -5.81
N PHE A 168 -4.15 -2.97 -5.51
CA PHE A 168 -4.52 -3.94 -4.47
C PHE A 168 -4.42 -3.37 -3.04
N TYR A 169 -3.69 -2.25 -2.85
CA TYR A 169 -3.66 -1.52 -1.58
C TYR A 169 -5.06 -1.17 -1.06
N TRP A 170 -5.96 -0.80 -1.98
CA TRP A 170 -7.35 -0.45 -1.68
C TRP A 170 -8.32 -1.63 -1.77
N ALA A 171 -7.85 -2.84 -2.11
CA ALA A 171 -8.67 -4.05 -2.26
C ALA A 171 -8.86 -4.83 -0.95
N ARG A 172 -8.22 -4.41 0.14
CA ARG A 172 -8.24 -5.12 1.42
C ARG A 172 -9.60 -4.99 2.11
N ARG A 173 -10.06 -6.07 2.75
CA ARG A 173 -11.36 -6.17 3.42
C ARG A 173 -11.45 -5.31 4.68
N ASN A 174 -10.32 -5.02 5.30
CA ASN A 174 -10.17 -4.18 6.49
C ASN A 174 -9.92 -2.69 6.14
N VAL A 175 -10.06 -2.27 4.88
CA VAL A 175 -9.97 -0.86 4.44
C VAL A 175 -11.11 -0.48 3.49
N ARG A 176 -12.32 -1.00 3.73
CA ARG A 176 -13.47 -0.80 2.85
C ARG A 176 -14.15 0.53 3.12
N LYS A 177 -14.30 0.88 4.40
CA LYS A 177 -14.99 2.10 4.83
C LYS A 177 -14.04 3.31 4.82
N PRO A 178 -14.55 4.54 4.64
CA PRO A 178 -13.71 5.75 4.62
C PRO A 178 -12.87 5.91 5.89
N GLU A 179 -13.43 5.62 7.07
CA GLU A 179 -12.73 5.65 8.35
C GLU A 179 -11.56 4.67 8.40
N GLU A 180 -11.74 3.45 7.90
CA GLU A 180 -10.70 2.41 7.87
C GLU A 180 -9.56 2.78 6.91
N LYS A 181 -9.89 3.41 5.77
CA LYS A 181 -8.90 3.93 4.82
C LYS A 181 -8.07 5.06 5.43
N ALA A 182 -8.73 5.98 6.12
CA ALA A 182 -8.06 7.07 6.82
C ALA A 182 -7.07 6.55 7.87
N LEU A 183 -7.50 5.58 8.68
CA LEU A 183 -6.63 4.95 9.66
C LEU A 183 -5.45 4.20 9.02
N SER A 184 -5.71 3.40 7.99
CA SER A 184 -4.64 2.70 7.27
C SER A 184 -3.62 3.67 6.68
N PHE A 185 -4.06 4.82 6.16
CA PHE A 185 -3.16 5.85 5.65
C PHE A 185 -2.35 6.50 6.78
N ALA A 186 -3.02 6.95 7.84
CA ALA A 186 -2.36 7.63 8.96
C ALA A 186 -1.30 6.75 9.63
N HIS A 187 -1.62 5.46 9.82
CA HIS A 187 -0.67 4.51 10.40
C HIS A 187 0.49 4.20 9.46
N ALA A 188 0.22 3.92 8.18
CA ALA A 188 1.25 3.45 7.25
C ALA A 188 2.19 4.57 6.75
N PHE A 189 1.67 5.79 6.56
CA PHE A 189 2.43 6.86 5.89
C PHE A 189 2.73 8.07 6.76
N LEU A 190 1.91 8.34 7.78
CA LEU A 190 2.14 9.47 8.69
C LEU A 190 2.76 9.04 10.02
N GLY A 191 2.70 7.76 10.37
CA GLY A 191 3.08 7.28 11.70
C GLY A 191 2.17 7.83 12.83
N VAL A 192 0.97 8.30 12.50
CA VAL A 192 0.06 8.98 13.43
C VAL A 192 -1.05 8.04 13.88
N ARG A 193 -1.22 7.89 15.19
CA ARG A 193 -2.28 7.08 15.81
C ARG A 193 -3.56 7.90 16.06
N ILE A 194 -4.30 8.19 14.99
CA ILE A 194 -5.50 9.06 15.06
C ILE A 194 -6.79 8.32 15.50
N GLN A 195 -6.75 7.01 15.79
CA GLN A 195 -7.97 6.20 16.00
C GLN A 195 -8.86 6.65 17.16
N CYS A 196 -8.31 7.15 18.28
CA CYS A 196 -9.15 7.63 19.39
C CYS A 196 -9.97 8.87 18.98
N ALA A 197 -9.47 9.64 18.01
CA ALA A 197 -10.19 10.79 17.45
C ALA A 197 -11.45 10.38 16.68
N GLN A 198 -11.66 9.09 16.39
CA GLN A 198 -12.88 8.63 15.71
C GLN A 198 -14.15 8.89 16.53
N CYS A 199 -14.08 8.68 17.85
CA CYS A 199 -15.23 8.71 18.75
C CYS A 199 -15.23 9.92 19.70
N HIS A 200 -14.06 10.43 20.10
CA HIS A 200 -13.93 11.56 21.01
C HIS A 200 -12.67 12.37 20.66
N LYS A 201 -12.33 13.42 21.42
CA LYS A 201 -11.01 14.08 21.26
C LYS A 201 -9.90 13.12 21.72
N HIS A 202 -8.80 13.03 20.99
CA HIS A 202 -7.68 12.17 21.37
C HIS A 202 -7.16 12.57 22.77
N PRO A 203 -6.99 11.61 23.71
CA PRO A 203 -6.72 11.93 25.11
C PRO A 203 -5.30 12.49 25.35
N PHE A 204 -4.35 12.10 24.49
CA PHE A 204 -2.93 12.44 24.65
C PHE A 204 -2.33 13.14 23.41
N ASP A 205 -3.19 13.62 22.50
CA ASP A 205 -2.75 14.23 21.26
C ASP A 205 -3.73 15.34 20.86
N GLN A 206 -3.35 16.21 19.94
CA GLN A 206 -4.09 17.40 19.53
C GLN A 206 -5.35 17.08 18.70
N TRP A 207 -5.47 15.86 18.18
CA TRP A 207 -6.52 15.50 17.21
C TRP A 207 -7.93 15.53 17.81
N THR A 208 -8.80 16.33 17.22
CA THR A 208 -10.22 16.38 17.59
C THR A 208 -11.06 15.39 16.77
N GLN A 209 -12.26 15.10 17.24
CA GLN A 209 -13.22 14.31 16.46
C GLN A 209 -13.57 14.95 15.12
N GLN A 210 -13.53 16.29 15.06
CA GLN A 210 -13.80 17.01 13.81
C GLN A 210 -12.64 16.85 12.82
N ASP A 211 -11.39 16.82 13.27
CA ASP A 211 -10.23 16.61 12.43
C ASP A 211 -10.28 15.22 11.78
N PHE A 212 -10.60 14.18 12.57
CA PHE A 212 -10.80 12.84 12.04
C PHE A 212 -11.92 12.80 10.99
N LYS A 213 -13.07 13.45 11.26
CA LYS A 213 -14.20 13.51 10.31
C LYS A 213 -13.83 14.19 8.99
N LYS A 214 -13.02 15.26 9.03
CA LYS A 214 -12.52 15.93 7.82
C LYS A 214 -11.50 15.07 7.08
N PHE A 215 -10.59 14.43 7.82
CA PHE A 215 -9.57 13.57 7.24
C PHE A 215 -10.16 12.35 6.53
N GLN A 216 -11.14 11.66 7.13
CA GLN A 216 -11.79 10.52 6.47
C GLN A 216 -12.55 10.90 5.19
N ALA A 217 -13.01 12.15 5.06
CA ALA A 217 -13.77 12.61 3.91
C ALA A 217 -12.97 12.51 2.60
N PHE A 218 -11.62 12.63 2.66
CA PHE A 218 -10.73 12.42 1.51
C PHE A 218 -10.84 11.00 0.92
N PHE A 219 -11.20 10.02 1.74
CA PHE A 219 -11.22 8.61 1.35
C PHE A 219 -12.63 8.11 0.95
N GLU A 220 -13.68 8.92 1.13
CA GLU A 220 -15.05 8.59 0.72
C GLU A 220 -15.19 8.21 -0.77
N PRO A 221 -14.54 8.91 -1.72
CA PRO A 221 -14.65 8.60 -3.14
C PRO A 221 -13.99 7.26 -3.53
N ILE A 222 -13.04 6.77 -2.73
CA ILE A 222 -12.20 5.63 -3.08
C ILE A 222 -12.98 4.34 -2.88
N GLN A 223 -13.19 3.57 -3.96
CA GLN A 223 -13.92 2.31 -3.90
C GLN A 223 -13.21 1.25 -4.73
N TYR A 224 -12.86 0.12 -4.11
CA TYR A 224 -12.45 -1.09 -4.81
C TYR A 224 -13.62 -2.07 -4.87
N LYS A 225 -14.17 -2.31 -6.06
CA LYS A 225 -15.37 -3.16 -6.19
C LYS A 225 -15.52 -3.79 -7.57
N ALA A 226 -16.26 -4.90 -7.57
CA ALA A 226 -16.90 -5.48 -8.72
C ALA A 226 -18.06 -4.58 -9.19
N ASN A 227 -17.81 -3.63 -10.09
CA ASN A 227 -18.88 -2.74 -10.57
C ASN A 227 -18.70 -2.34 -12.03
N THR A 228 -19.82 -2.11 -12.70
CA THR A 228 -19.87 -1.44 -14.00
C THR A 228 -20.38 -0.01 -13.76
N PRO A 229 -19.60 1.04 -14.07
CA PRO A 229 -20.08 2.42 -14.02
C PRO A 229 -21.40 2.56 -14.79
N ARG A 230 -22.32 3.41 -14.32
CA ARG A 230 -23.62 3.60 -15.01
C ARG A 230 -23.45 4.03 -16.46
N SER A 231 -22.40 4.81 -16.75
CA SER A 231 -22.03 5.24 -18.11
C SER A 231 -21.62 4.10 -19.04
N GLU A 232 -21.24 2.94 -18.50
CA GLU A 232 -20.82 1.75 -19.27
C GLU A 232 -21.91 0.66 -19.31
N LYS A 233 -23.09 0.93 -18.73
CA LYS A 233 -24.22 -0.01 -18.82
C LYS A 233 -24.75 -0.01 -20.25
N GLY A 234 -24.76 -1.19 -20.88
CA GLY A 234 -25.22 -1.36 -22.26
C GLY A 234 -24.14 -1.17 -23.32
N SER A 235 -22.95 -0.67 -22.97
CA SER A 235 -21.83 -0.53 -23.90
C SER A 235 -20.88 -1.73 -23.81
N GLY A 236 -20.98 -2.66 -24.77
CA GLY A 236 -20.00 -3.72 -24.98
C GLY A 236 -19.64 -4.56 -23.75
N MET A 237 -18.36 -4.95 -23.66
CA MET A 237 -17.84 -5.82 -22.60
C MET A 237 -17.53 -5.02 -21.32
N ASN A 238 -18.13 -5.44 -20.21
CA ASN A 238 -17.91 -4.94 -18.85
C ASN A 238 -17.87 -6.10 -17.82
N TYR A 239 -17.56 -5.79 -16.56
CA TYR A 239 -17.52 -6.75 -15.45
C TYR A 239 -18.77 -7.66 -15.40
N GLN A 240 -19.97 -7.06 -15.46
CA GLN A 240 -21.23 -7.80 -15.32
C GLN A 240 -21.48 -8.73 -16.50
N SER A 241 -21.19 -8.28 -17.73
CA SER A 241 -21.32 -9.10 -18.94
C SER A 241 -20.38 -10.30 -18.91
N LEU A 242 -19.10 -10.12 -18.52
CA LEU A 242 -18.13 -11.23 -18.41
C LEU A 242 -18.50 -12.19 -17.30
N MET A 243 -18.92 -11.70 -16.13
CA MET A 243 -19.42 -12.56 -15.06
C MET A 243 -20.60 -13.40 -15.56
N LYS A 244 -21.59 -12.78 -16.21
CA LYS A 244 -22.77 -13.48 -16.72
C LYS A 244 -22.41 -14.54 -17.76
N GLU A 245 -21.51 -14.21 -18.68
CA GLU A 245 -21.02 -15.14 -19.70
C GLU A 245 -20.39 -16.39 -19.06
N ILE A 246 -19.48 -16.19 -18.09
CA ILE A 246 -18.82 -17.30 -17.40
C ILE A 246 -19.83 -18.10 -16.55
N GLU A 247 -20.72 -17.42 -15.84
CA GLU A 247 -21.78 -18.05 -15.05
C GLU A 247 -22.66 -18.95 -15.92
N GLN A 248 -23.07 -18.48 -17.11
CA GLN A 248 -23.83 -19.27 -18.07
C GLN A 248 -23.02 -20.47 -18.59
N PHE A 249 -21.75 -20.25 -18.94
CA PHE A 249 -20.87 -21.30 -19.45
C PHE A 249 -20.71 -22.48 -18.46
N VAL A 250 -20.60 -22.19 -17.16
CA VAL A 250 -20.46 -23.23 -16.12
C VAL A 250 -21.79 -23.65 -15.48
N GLY A 251 -22.93 -23.10 -15.91
CA GLY A 251 -24.25 -23.35 -15.32
C GLY A 251 -24.37 -22.90 -13.85
N TYR A 252 -23.69 -21.82 -13.46
CA TYR A 252 -23.75 -21.25 -12.11
C TYR A 252 -25.04 -20.46 -11.87
N ASP A 253 -25.77 -20.80 -10.81
CA ASP A 253 -26.94 -20.09 -10.31
C ASP A 253 -26.60 -19.41 -8.97
N LYS A 254 -26.78 -18.09 -8.91
CA LYS A 254 -26.49 -17.27 -7.71
C LYS A 254 -27.33 -17.62 -6.49
N LYS A 255 -28.59 -18.01 -6.67
CA LYS A 255 -29.51 -18.35 -5.59
C LYS A 255 -29.17 -19.72 -5.02
N LYS A 256 -28.91 -20.70 -5.89
CA LYS A 256 -28.57 -22.07 -5.51
C LYS A 256 -27.10 -22.22 -5.08
N LYS A 257 -26.22 -21.30 -5.48
CA LYS A 257 -24.77 -21.33 -5.26
C LYS A 257 -24.11 -22.65 -5.73
N ASN A 258 -24.71 -23.33 -6.70
CA ASN A 258 -24.16 -24.52 -7.35
C ASN A 258 -22.90 -24.15 -8.14
N ASN A 259 -22.08 -25.14 -8.53
CA ASN A 259 -20.95 -24.96 -9.45
C ASN A 259 -19.94 -23.84 -9.08
N ARG A 260 -19.86 -23.43 -7.81
CA ARG A 260 -19.00 -22.31 -7.37
C ARG A 260 -17.51 -22.61 -7.60
N LYS A 261 -17.10 -23.87 -7.48
CA LYS A 261 -15.72 -24.31 -7.74
C LYS A 261 -15.41 -24.17 -9.24
N GLN A 262 -16.28 -24.68 -10.10
CA GLN A 262 -16.18 -24.62 -11.56
C GLN A 262 -16.15 -23.16 -12.05
N LEU A 263 -16.96 -22.28 -11.46
CA LEU A 263 -16.92 -20.84 -11.76
C LEU A 263 -15.53 -20.23 -11.49
N ARG A 264 -14.93 -20.55 -10.34
CA ARG A 264 -13.58 -20.04 -9.98
C ARG A 264 -12.50 -20.64 -10.86
N GLU A 265 -12.59 -21.92 -11.17
CA GLU A 265 -11.66 -22.63 -12.03
C GLU A 265 -11.70 -22.09 -13.47
N GLU A 266 -12.88 -21.80 -14.00
CA GLU A 266 -13.04 -21.22 -15.33
C GLU A 266 -12.51 -19.79 -15.40
N ILE A 267 -12.76 -18.95 -14.38
CA ILE A 267 -12.14 -17.62 -14.28
C ILE A 267 -10.62 -17.74 -14.28
N ARG A 268 -10.05 -18.64 -13.46
CA ARG A 268 -8.60 -18.86 -13.41
C ARG A 268 -8.04 -19.39 -14.73
N LYS A 269 -8.73 -20.34 -15.37
CA LYS A 269 -8.34 -20.90 -16.68
C LYS A 269 -8.26 -19.83 -17.75
N ARG A 270 -9.25 -18.94 -17.82
CA ARG A 270 -9.26 -17.81 -18.76
C ARG A 270 -8.12 -16.84 -18.49
N ALA A 271 -7.90 -16.46 -17.23
CA ALA A 271 -6.79 -15.57 -16.86
C ALA A 271 -5.41 -16.19 -17.17
N ASN A 272 -5.22 -17.49 -16.90
CA ASN A 272 -3.98 -18.22 -17.22
C ASN A 272 -3.70 -18.26 -18.73
N ALA A 273 -4.74 -18.19 -19.56
CA ALA A 273 -4.64 -18.07 -21.01
C ALA A 273 -4.55 -16.62 -21.50
N GLY A 274 -4.48 -15.63 -20.61
CA GLY A 274 -4.45 -14.20 -20.94
C GLY A 274 -5.78 -13.63 -21.42
N LYS A 275 -6.88 -14.40 -21.36
CA LYS A 275 -8.21 -13.95 -21.77
C LYS A 275 -8.79 -13.00 -20.72
N PRO A 276 -9.61 -12.00 -21.11
CA PRO A 276 -10.24 -11.08 -20.16
C PRO A 276 -11.14 -11.84 -19.19
N VAL A 277 -11.07 -11.48 -17.92
CA VAL A 277 -11.94 -11.99 -16.85
C VAL A 277 -12.54 -10.81 -16.08
N PRO A 278 -13.60 -11.03 -15.29
CA PRO A 278 -14.25 -9.95 -14.56
C PRO A 278 -13.42 -9.50 -13.35
N TRP A 279 -12.39 -8.68 -13.62
CA TRP A 279 -11.53 -8.08 -12.61
C TRP A 279 -12.27 -7.00 -11.83
N GLN A 280 -12.09 -6.97 -10.51
CA GLN A 280 -12.51 -5.84 -9.68
C GLN A 280 -11.61 -4.64 -9.93
N GLU A 281 -12.14 -3.45 -9.66
CA GLU A 281 -11.47 -2.21 -9.99
C GLU A 281 -11.50 -1.19 -8.86
N LEU A 282 -10.43 -0.41 -8.81
CA LEU A 282 -10.33 0.81 -8.03
C LEU A 282 -10.94 1.97 -8.81
N HIS A 283 -11.97 2.58 -8.23
CA HIS A 283 -12.66 3.74 -8.75
C HIS A 283 -12.57 4.91 -7.78
N ILE A 284 -12.46 6.11 -8.34
CA ILE A 284 -12.73 7.37 -7.64
C ILE A 284 -14.14 7.79 -8.05
N VAL A 285 -15.10 7.57 -7.16
CA VAL A 285 -16.50 7.91 -7.43
C VAL A 285 -16.70 9.38 -7.06
N ASN A 286 -17.02 10.22 -8.03
CA ASN A 286 -17.49 11.58 -7.77
C ASN A 286 -18.79 11.52 -6.98
N THR A 287 -18.70 11.59 -5.66
CA THR A 287 -19.83 11.84 -4.79
C THR A 287 -20.22 13.29 -5.00
N LYS A 288 -21.31 13.55 -5.75
CA LYS A 288 -22.00 14.83 -5.56
C LYS A 288 -22.29 14.94 -4.07
N PRO A 289 -21.94 16.04 -3.39
CA PRO A 289 -22.24 16.19 -1.97
C PRO A 289 -23.73 15.93 -1.80
N ARG A 290 -24.09 14.96 -0.96
CA ARG A 290 -25.48 14.71 -0.60
C ARG A 290 -25.99 16.00 0.02
N SER A 291 -26.73 16.82 -0.73
CA SER A 291 -27.52 17.88 -0.14
C SER A 291 -28.56 17.18 0.72
N LYS A 292 -28.29 17.00 2.02
CA LYS A 292 -29.35 16.67 2.96
C LYS A 292 -30.35 17.83 2.85
N GLY A 293 -31.57 17.52 2.42
CA GLY A 293 -32.68 18.47 2.36
C GLY A 293 -33.01 18.96 3.76
N GLY A 294 -32.24 19.94 4.24
CA GLY A 294 -32.57 20.76 5.39
C GLY A 294 -32.84 22.16 4.86
N LYS A 295 -34.12 22.55 4.83
CA LYS A 295 -34.49 23.95 4.67
C LYS A 295 -33.77 24.73 5.78
N ASN A 296 -33.14 25.85 5.40
CA ASN A 296 -32.37 26.76 6.24
C ASN A 296 -31.06 26.24 6.86
N LYS A 297 -29.97 26.29 6.09
CA LYS A 297 -28.66 26.72 6.62
C LYS A 297 -27.94 27.62 5.61
N LYS A 298 -27.47 28.77 6.10
CA LYS A 298 -26.67 29.78 5.39
C LYS A 298 -25.68 29.10 4.43
N LYS A 299 -25.59 29.61 3.19
CA LYS A 299 -24.56 29.23 2.21
C LYS A 299 -23.19 29.43 2.87
N LEU A 300 -22.61 28.37 3.42
CA LEU A 300 -21.20 28.33 3.73
C LEU A 300 -20.50 28.29 2.37
N ASN A 301 -19.96 29.44 1.96
CA ASN A 301 -18.99 29.53 0.89
C ASN A 301 -17.80 28.66 1.30
N TYR A 302 -17.81 27.38 0.89
CA TYR A 302 -16.58 26.59 0.82
C TYR A 302 -15.76 27.22 -0.30
N SER A 303 -14.99 28.24 0.08
CA SER A 303 -13.84 28.73 -0.65
C SER A 303 -13.04 27.53 -1.17
N ARG A 304 -12.51 27.66 -2.39
CA ARG A 304 -11.60 26.74 -3.11
C ARG A 304 -10.31 26.39 -2.34
N ARG A 305 -10.22 26.65 -1.03
CA ARG A 305 -9.17 26.09 -0.19
C ARG A 305 -9.43 24.61 -0.01
N VAL A 306 -8.53 23.80 -0.56
CA VAL A 306 -8.23 22.48 0.00
C VAL A 306 -8.09 22.70 1.51
N ILE A 307 -9.06 22.22 2.28
CA ILE A 307 -8.91 22.16 3.73
C ILE A 307 -7.88 21.07 3.92
N THR A 308 -6.59 21.42 3.91
CA THR A 308 -5.56 20.58 4.52
C THR A 308 -6.03 20.36 5.94
N PRO A 309 -6.39 19.12 6.32
CA PRO A 309 -6.63 18.81 7.72
C PRO A 309 -5.37 19.22 8.49
N SER A 310 -5.49 19.59 9.75
CA SER A 310 -4.33 19.80 10.64
C SER A 310 -3.37 18.60 10.70
N VAL A 311 -3.77 17.46 10.12
CA VAL A 311 -3.06 16.18 9.99
C VAL A 311 -2.02 16.21 8.85
N LEU A 312 -2.08 17.17 7.92
CA LEU A 312 -1.13 17.40 6.81
C LEU A 312 -0.54 18.81 6.92
#